data_AF-A0A2H3IZR4-F1
#
_entry.id   AF-A0A2H3IZR4-F1
#
_cell.length_a   1.000
_cell.length_b   1.000
_cell.length_c   1.000
_cell.angle_alpha   90.00
_cell.angle_beta   90.00
_cell.angle_gamma   90.00
#
_symmetry.space_group_name_H-M   'P 1'
#
loop_
_entity.id
_entity.type
_entity.pdbx_description
1 polymer ?
#
loop_
_entity_poly.entity_id
_entity_poly.type
_entity_poly.pdbx_seq_one_letter_code
_entity_poly.pdbx_strand_id
1 'polypeptide(L)'
;MRLFSRRIKKVTLTRPEFSLRGGAVRLAGTTTSNCTIADRSVPRQDASQTRSVSQQQRRLPPSIDFDIDADIDNRILRSLYRRSLKLALDWAVHRHIWRGQAVYIRSLFDANKDVRDPRQQKLLLRETEKLLETWKHPDPYRAPTAPGGSKYERNLPPRDLPYADAPGAH
;
A
#
# COMPACT_ATOMS: atom_id res chain seq x y z
N MET A 1 21.74 20.26 4.80
CA MET A 1 21.45 18.94 4.17
C MET A 1 22.52 17.85 4.36
N ARG A 2 23.79 18.15 4.68
CA ARG A 2 24.82 17.11 4.97
C ARG A 2 24.57 16.35 6.29
N LEU A 3 23.64 16.79 7.13
CA LEU A 3 23.41 16.27 8.48
C LEU A 3 22.42 15.09 8.55
N PHE A 4 21.39 15.06 7.69
CA PHE A 4 20.46 13.91 7.61
C PHE A 4 21.18 12.64 7.10
N SER A 5 21.99 12.79 6.04
CA SER A 5 22.73 11.66 5.44
C SER A 5 23.94 11.20 6.27
N ARG A 6 24.57 12.05 7.09
CA ARG A 6 25.77 11.66 7.87
C ARG A 6 25.46 10.85 9.12
N ARG A 7 24.25 10.97 9.70
CA ARG A 7 23.91 10.26 10.95
C ARG A 7 23.16 8.96 10.76
N ILE A 8 22.40 8.79 9.67
CA ILE A 8 21.82 7.47 9.30
C ILE A 8 22.94 6.48 8.90
N LYS A 9 24.04 6.99 8.33
CA LYS A 9 25.26 6.20 8.04
C LYS A 9 25.99 5.65 9.28
N LYS A 10 25.69 6.12 10.49
CA LYS A 10 26.29 5.58 11.73
C LYS A 10 25.57 4.34 12.27
N VAL A 11 24.37 4.01 11.79
CA VAL A 11 23.58 2.87 12.27
C VAL A 11 23.81 1.59 11.44
N THR A 12 24.44 1.69 10.25
CA THR A 12 24.47 0.60 9.25
C THR A 12 25.86 0.37 8.63
N LEU A 13 26.91 0.35 9.45
CA LEU A 13 28.26 -0.04 9.00
C LEU A 13 28.43 -1.57 8.99
N THR A 14 27.62 -2.24 8.18
CA THR A 14 27.92 -3.54 7.57
C THR A 14 27.52 -3.44 6.10
N ARG A 15 28.50 -3.07 5.27
CA ARG A 15 28.41 -2.96 3.81
C ARG A 15 28.42 -4.37 3.20
N PRO A 16 27.45 -4.76 2.37
CA PRO A 16 27.73 -5.72 1.30
C PRO A 16 27.81 -4.98 -0.04
N GLU A 17 28.94 -5.17 -0.73
CA GLU A 17 29.12 -4.74 -2.11
C GLU A 17 28.16 -5.49 -3.03
N PHE A 18 27.43 -4.76 -3.88
CA PHE A 18 26.54 -5.35 -4.89
C PHE A 18 27.12 -5.06 -6.28
N SER A 19 27.85 -6.04 -6.81
CA SER A 19 28.29 -6.11 -8.21
C SER A 19 27.20 -6.80 -9.02
N LEU A 20 26.61 -6.09 -10.00
CA LEU A 20 25.65 -6.67 -10.94
C LEU A 20 26.20 -6.56 -12.37
N ARG A 21 26.78 -7.67 -12.83
CA ARG A 21 26.92 -7.99 -14.26
C ARG A 21 25.55 -8.41 -14.79
N GLY A 22 25.23 -7.93 -16.00
CA GLY A 22 23.95 -8.13 -16.66
C GLY A 22 23.69 -9.56 -17.14
N GLY A 23 22.40 -9.83 -17.36
CA GLY A 23 21.91 -11.02 -18.06
C GLY A 23 20.56 -10.68 -18.70
N ALA A 24 20.55 -10.57 -20.02
CA ALA A 24 19.36 -10.38 -20.83
C ALA A 24 18.55 -11.69 -20.91
N VAL A 25 17.23 -11.62 -20.73
CA VAL A 25 16.31 -12.75 -20.95
C VAL A 25 15.43 -12.41 -22.16
N ARG A 26 15.54 -13.23 -23.20
CA ARG A 26 14.80 -13.14 -24.46
C ARG A 26 13.38 -13.68 -24.28
N LEU A 27 12.43 -13.01 -24.94
CA LEU A 27 11.04 -13.42 -25.12
C LEU A 27 10.94 -14.47 -26.22
N ALA A 28 10.25 -15.58 -25.97
CA ALA A 28 9.79 -16.51 -26.99
C ALA A 28 8.25 -16.57 -26.94
N GLY A 29 7.62 -16.16 -28.04
CA GLY A 29 6.20 -16.41 -28.30
C GLY A 29 6.04 -17.61 -29.24
N THR A 30 4.88 -18.26 -29.17
CA THR A 30 4.22 -19.12 -30.19
C THR A 30 3.04 -19.80 -29.48
N THR A 31 1.92 -20.22 -30.06
CA THR A 31 1.16 -19.94 -31.27
C THR A 31 -0.21 -20.59 -31.00
N THR A 32 -1.23 -20.01 -31.59
CA THR A 32 -2.63 -20.39 -31.68
C THR A 32 -2.91 -21.87 -32.03
N SER A 33 -4.07 -22.34 -31.57
CA SER A 33 -5.06 -23.21 -32.26
C SER A 33 -5.38 -24.51 -31.52
N ASN A 34 -6.64 -24.66 -31.10
CA ASN A 34 -7.61 -25.39 -31.93
C ASN A 34 -9.01 -25.35 -31.33
N CYS A 35 -9.96 -25.11 -32.23
CA CYS A 35 -11.40 -25.14 -32.07
C CYS A 35 -11.92 -26.58 -32.00
N THR A 36 -12.92 -26.85 -31.18
CA THR A 36 -13.82 -27.99 -31.40
C THR A 36 -15.23 -27.60 -30.99
N ILE A 37 -16.06 -27.44 -32.02
CA ILE A 37 -17.51 -27.37 -31.95
C ILE A 37 -18.00 -28.80 -31.72
N ALA A 38 -18.73 -29.02 -30.63
CA ALA A 38 -19.55 -30.21 -30.44
C ALA A 38 -20.89 -29.79 -29.87
N ASP A 39 -21.83 -29.62 -30.80
CA ASP A 39 -23.26 -29.61 -30.58
C ASP A 39 -23.71 -31.04 -30.22
N ARG A 40 -24.51 -31.18 -29.16
CA ARG A 40 -25.41 -32.32 -28.92
C ARG A 40 -26.32 -32.05 -27.72
N SER A 41 -27.50 -31.55 -28.06
CA SER A 41 -28.80 -32.15 -27.70
C SER A 41 -28.98 -32.68 -26.27
N VAL A 42 -29.73 -31.90 -25.49
CA VAL A 42 -30.39 -32.27 -24.22
C VAL A 42 -31.51 -33.27 -24.48
N PRO A 43 -31.68 -34.28 -23.60
CA PRO A 43 -33.00 -34.78 -23.25
C PRO A 43 -33.29 -34.53 -21.76
N ARG A 44 -34.52 -34.07 -21.51
CA ARG A 44 -35.14 -33.86 -20.20
C ARG A 44 -35.66 -35.19 -19.63
N GLN A 45 -35.62 -35.26 -18.29
CA GLN A 45 -36.64 -35.83 -17.38
C GLN A 45 -36.73 -37.37 -17.34
N ASP A 46 -36.84 -38.08 -16.21
CA ASP A 46 -37.51 -37.80 -14.92
C ASP A 46 -37.04 -38.71 -13.76
N ALA A 47 -37.48 -38.31 -12.56
CA ALA A 47 -37.95 -39.16 -11.45
C ALA A 47 -36.94 -39.82 -10.47
N SER A 48 -36.80 -39.14 -9.32
CA SER A 48 -37.08 -39.64 -7.97
C SER A 48 -36.70 -41.09 -7.58
N GLN A 49 -35.72 -41.21 -6.67
CA GLN A 49 -35.93 -41.88 -5.38
C GLN A 49 -34.79 -41.62 -4.38
N THR A 50 -35.13 -40.83 -3.36
CA THR A 50 -34.86 -41.05 -1.92
C THR A 50 -33.69 -41.96 -1.53
N ARG A 51 -32.64 -41.41 -0.91
CA ARG A 51 -31.86 -42.12 0.11
C ARG A 51 -31.30 -41.19 1.19
N SER A 52 -31.79 -41.44 2.40
CA SER A 52 -31.16 -41.25 3.71
C SER A 52 -30.60 -39.88 4.07
N VAL A 53 -31.43 -39.16 4.83
CA VAL A 53 -31.02 -38.32 5.96
C VAL A 53 -30.07 -39.11 6.87
N SER A 54 -28.78 -38.77 6.88
CA SER A 54 -27.89 -38.95 8.04
C SER A 54 -26.52 -38.38 7.72
N GLN A 55 -25.99 -37.60 8.66
CA GLN A 55 -24.62 -37.09 8.69
C GLN A 55 -24.31 -35.95 7.71
N GLN A 56 -25.17 -34.93 7.71
CA GLN A 56 -24.64 -33.55 7.75
C GLN A 56 -23.92 -33.36 9.08
N GLN A 57 -22.72 -33.91 9.20
CA GLN A 57 -21.71 -33.30 10.06
C GLN A 57 -21.58 -31.88 9.55
N ARG A 58 -22.14 -30.92 10.30
CA ARG A 58 -21.88 -29.49 10.11
C ARG A 58 -20.37 -29.37 10.18
N ARG A 59 -19.69 -29.36 9.03
CA ARG A 59 -18.31 -28.93 8.94
C ARG A 59 -18.36 -27.49 9.40
N LEU A 60 -18.02 -27.27 10.67
CA LEU A 60 -17.78 -25.93 11.18
C LEU A 60 -16.80 -25.30 10.20
N PRO A 61 -17.08 -24.08 9.70
CA PRO A 61 -16.07 -23.38 8.93
C PRO A 61 -14.78 -23.40 9.74
N PRO A 62 -13.60 -23.63 9.12
CA PRO A 62 -12.35 -23.47 9.85
C PRO A 62 -12.43 -22.10 10.54
N SER A 63 -12.20 -22.07 11.85
CA SER A 63 -12.08 -20.81 12.58
C SER A 63 -11.21 -19.92 11.73
N ILE A 64 -11.79 -18.82 11.25
CA ILE A 64 -10.99 -17.85 10.52
C ILE A 64 -10.21 -17.14 11.60
N ASP A 65 -9.13 -17.79 12.03
CA ASP A 65 -8.01 -17.16 12.72
C ASP A 65 -7.36 -16.28 11.64
N PHE A 66 -8.08 -15.25 11.23
CA PHE A 66 -7.60 -14.27 10.28
C PHE A 66 -6.33 -13.69 10.90
N ASP A 67 -5.24 -13.73 10.14
CA ASP A 67 -4.00 -13.02 10.38
C ASP A 67 -4.20 -11.48 10.38
N ILE A 68 -5.11 -10.98 11.22
CA ILE A 68 -5.50 -9.57 11.35
C ILE A 68 -4.28 -8.73 11.73
N ASP A 69 -3.42 -9.28 12.59
CA ASP A 69 -2.20 -8.63 13.05
C ASP A 69 -1.21 -8.40 11.90
N ALA A 70 -1.10 -9.33 10.95
CA ALA A 70 -0.18 -9.22 9.82
C ALA A 70 -0.63 -8.16 8.79
N ASP A 71 -1.94 -8.01 8.54
CA ASP A 71 -2.42 -6.97 7.61
C ASP A 71 -2.30 -5.56 8.22
N ILE A 72 -2.55 -5.42 9.52
CA ILE A 72 -2.38 -4.17 10.26
C ILE A 72 -0.92 -3.68 10.16
N ASP A 73 0.05 -4.57 10.41
CA ASP A 73 1.48 -4.23 10.33
C ASP A 73 1.89 -3.83 8.91
N ASN A 74 1.39 -4.52 7.88
CA ASN A 74 1.65 -4.15 6.48
C ASN A 74 1.07 -2.76 6.12
N ARG A 75 -0.11 -2.41 6.64
CA ARG A 75 -0.70 -1.07 6.44
C ARG A 75 0.12 -0.01 7.15
N ILE A 76 0.56 -0.28 8.38
CA ILE A 76 1.41 0.62 9.17
C ILE A 76 2.75 0.83 8.47
N LEU A 77 3.44 -0.23 8.06
CA LEU A 77 4.71 -0.19 7.32
C LEU A 77 4.59 0.61 6.01
N ARG A 78 3.54 0.35 5.21
CA ARG A 78 3.26 1.12 3.99
C ARG A 78 3.06 2.61 4.29
N SER A 79 2.33 2.94 5.36
CA SER A 79 2.11 4.33 5.77
C SER A 79 3.40 5.00 6.24
N LEU A 80 4.23 4.28 7.02
CA LEU A 80 5.52 4.74 7.53
C LEU A 80 6.49 5.01 6.37
N TYR A 81 6.58 4.09 5.42
CA TYR A 81 7.40 4.26 4.22
C TYR A 81 6.96 5.49 3.41
N ARG A 82 5.65 5.67 3.16
CA ARG A 82 5.12 6.86 2.46
C ARG A 82 5.46 8.16 3.20
N ARG A 83 5.30 8.18 4.53
CA ARG A 83 5.66 9.34 5.37
C ARG A 83 7.15 9.66 5.27
N SER A 84 8.02 8.64 5.33
CA SER A 84 9.47 8.82 5.24
C SER A 84 9.92 9.43 3.91
N LEU A 85 9.34 8.99 2.78
CA LEU A 85 9.63 9.55 1.46
C LEU A 85 9.13 10.98 1.31
N LYS A 86 7.97 11.30 1.91
CA LYS A 86 7.40 12.65 1.92
C LYS A 86 8.27 13.61 2.72
N LEU A 87 8.74 13.20 3.91
CA LEU A 87 9.67 13.99 4.73
C LEU A 87 10.99 14.22 3.98
N ALA A 88 11.54 13.19 3.33
CA ALA A 88 12.74 13.34 2.52
C ALA A 88 12.53 14.30 1.34
N LEU A 89 11.31 14.37 0.79
CA LEU A 89 10.96 15.32 -0.27
C LEU A 89 10.84 16.74 0.27
N ASP A 90 10.22 16.93 1.44
CA ASP A 90 10.01 18.26 2.03
C ASP A 90 11.35 18.96 2.33
N TRP A 91 12.38 18.21 2.71
CA TRP A 91 13.73 18.77 2.89
C TRP A 91 14.51 18.95 1.56
N ALA A 92 14.17 18.22 0.51
CA ALA A 92 14.94 18.20 -0.73
C ALA A 92 14.41 19.22 -1.76
N VAL A 93 15.15 20.31 -1.95
CA VAL A 93 14.81 21.34 -2.94
C VAL A 93 14.84 20.79 -4.38
N HIS A 94 15.81 19.92 -4.70
CA HIS A 94 16.01 19.38 -6.05
C HIS A 94 15.70 17.88 -6.17
N ARG A 95 15.10 17.49 -7.31
CA ARG A 95 14.66 16.11 -7.56
C ARG A 95 15.77 15.08 -7.72
N HIS A 96 16.94 15.47 -8.25
CA HIS A 96 18.07 14.54 -8.43
C HIS A 96 18.63 14.08 -7.07
N ILE A 97 18.74 14.99 -6.10
CA ILE A 97 19.16 14.67 -4.72
C ILE A 97 18.12 13.76 -4.06
N TRP A 98 16.83 14.10 -4.20
CA TRP A 98 15.75 13.32 -3.62
C TRP A 98 15.71 11.88 -4.13
N ARG A 99 15.93 11.64 -5.43
CA ARG A 99 15.98 10.28 -6.00
C ARG A 99 17.05 9.41 -5.33
N GLY A 100 18.25 9.95 -5.10
CA GLY A 100 19.31 9.25 -4.38
C GLY A 100 18.93 8.92 -2.93
N GLN A 101 18.25 9.85 -2.24
CA GLN A 101 17.75 9.59 -0.88
C GLN A 101 16.63 8.55 -0.86
N ALA A 102 15.71 8.58 -1.83
CA ALA A 102 14.59 7.64 -1.90
C ALA A 102 15.08 6.19 -2.09
N VAL A 103 16.07 5.97 -2.96
CA VAL A 103 16.70 4.66 -3.13
C VAL A 103 17.38 4.20 -1.84
N TYR A 104 18.05 5.11 -1.14
CA TYR A 104 18.66 4.80 0.15
C TYR A 104 17.62 4.38 1.20
N ILE A 105 16.52 5.14 1.35
CA ILE A 105 15.43 4.78 2.27
C ILE A 105 14.86 3.42 1.91
N ARG A 106 14.62 3.13 0.63
CA ARG A 106 14.16 1.81 0.19
C ARG A 106 15.11 0.69 0.62
N SER A 107 16.41 0.86 0.45
CA SER A 107 17.40 -0.16 0.87
C SER A 107 17.36 -0.45 2.37
N LEU A 108 17.05 0.54 3.21
CA LEU A 108 16.90 0.36 4.65
C LEU A 108 15.66 -0.49 4.99
N PHE A 109 14.56 -0.29 4.28
CA PHE A 109 13.35 -1.10 4.46
C PHE A 109 13.53 -2.51 3.91
N ASP A 110 14.18 -2.66 2.75
CA ASP A 110 14.46 -3.96 2.13
C ASP A 110 15.37 -4.82 3.04
N ALA A 111 16.36 -4.21 3.72
CA ALA A 111 17.22 -4.90 4.67
C ALA A 111 16.48 -5.45 5.92
N ASN A 112 15.33 -4.86 6.28
CA ASN A 112 14.54 -5.26 7.45
C ASN A 112 13.27 -6.05 7.08
N LYS A 113 13.12 -6.44 5.81
CA LYS A 113 11.92 -7.08 5.29
C LYS A 113 11.68 -8.49 5.86
N ASP A 114 12.75 -9.22 6.20
CA ASP A 114 12.67 -10.63 6.58
C ASP A 114 12.60 -10.86 8.10
N VAL A 115 12.42 -9.80 8.90
CA VAL A 115 12.23 -9.91 10.36
C VAL A 115 10.87 -10.55 10.64
N ARG A 116 10.84 -11.75 11.21
CA ARG A 116 9.60 -12.50 11.52
C ARG A 116 9.10 -12.34 12.95
N ASP A 117 9.97 -11.92 13.88
CA ASP A 117 9.59 -11.76 15.28
C ASP A 117 8.74 -10.48 15.48
N PRO A 118 7.48 -10.59 15.92
CA PRO A 118 6.58 -9.45 16.08
C PRO A 118 7.05 -8.47 17.15
N ARG A 119 7.82 -8.92 18.16
CA ARG A 119 8.38 -8.01 19.17
C ARG A 119 9.42 -7.08 18.54
N GLN A 120 10.29 -7.64 17.72
CA GLN A 120 11.33 -6.89 17.01
C GLN A 120 10.72 -5.92 16.00
N GLN A 121 9.70 -6.35 15.24
CA GLN A 121 8.98 -5.47 14.31
C GLN A 121 8.41 -4.23 15.02
N LYS A 122 7.75 -4.42 16.17
CA LYS A 122 7.20 -3.30 16.96
C LYS A 122 8.29 -2.35 17.48
N LEU A 123 9.45 -2.87 17.86
CA LEU A 123 10.59 -2.04 18.28
C LEU A 123 11.12 -1.20 17.11
N LEU A 124 11.35 -1.80 15.95
CA LEU A 124 11.80 -1.10 14.74
C LEU A 124 10.82 -0.02 14.30
N LEU A 125 9.51 -0.30 14.36
CA LEU A 125 8.47 0.67 14.08
C LEU A 125 8.52 1.87 15.06
N ARG A 126 8.66 1.62 16.36
CA ARG A 126 8.76 2.69 17.36
C ARG A 126 10.02 3.54 17.20
N GLU A 127 11.16 2.90 16.94
CA GLU A 127 12.43 3.58 16.70
C GLU A 127 12.36 4.47 15.46
N THR A 128 11.81 3.95 14.37
CA THR A 128 11.65 4.70 13.12
C THR A 128 10.67 5.86 13.30
N GLU A 129 9.55 5.69 14.00
CA GLU A 129 8.62 6.79 14.29
C GLU A 129 9.27 7.90 15.14
N LYS A 130 10.06 7.53 16.15
CA LYS A 130 10.85 8.49 16.94
C LYS A 130 11.82 9.28 16.05
N LEU A 131 12.49 8.61 15.11
CA LEU A 131 13.34 9.27 14.13
C LEU A 131 12.52 10.23 13.25
N LEU A 132 11.39 9.78 12.71
CA LEU A 132 10.55 10.62 11.84
C LEU A 132 10.07 11.89 12.55
N GLU A 133 9.65 11.80 13.82
CA GLU A 133 9.19 12.97 14.57
C GLU A 133 10.34 13.95 14.85
N THR A 134 11.54 13.44 15.13
CA THR A 134 12.72 14.27 15.38
C THR A 134 13.12 15.10 14.15
N TRP A 135 12.93 14.56 12.95
CA TRP A 135 13.39 15.17 11.69
C TRP A 135 12.27 15.82 10.88
N LYS A 136 11.11 16.01 11.51
CA LYS A 136 9.95 16.63 10.88
C LYS A 136 10.28 18.06 10.46
N HIS A 137 9.91 18.39 9.23
CA HIS A 137 10.10 19.73 8.73
C HIS A 137 9.05 20.67 9.37
N PRO A 138 9.42 21.89 9.82
CA PRO A 138 8.50 22.80 10.48
C PRO A 138 7.33 23.27 9.58
N ASP A 139 7.54 23.40 8.27
CA ASP A 139 6.50 23.80 7.31
C ASP A 139 6.40 22.82 6.12
N PRO A 140 5.77 21.65 6.28
CA PRO A 140 5.76 20.61 5.26
C PRO A 140 4.98 21.03 4.01
N TYR A 141 5.46 20.65 2.83
CA TYR A 141 4.80 20.99 1.57
C TYR A 141 3.39 20.39 1.49
N ARG A 142 2.39 21.27 1.35
CA ARG A 142 0.99 20.93 1.11
C ARG A 142 0.61 21.30 -0.32
N ALA A 143 -0.15 20.42 -0.98
CA ALA A 143 -0.69 20.73 -2.30
C ALA A 143 -1.65 21.93 -2.18
N PRO A 144 -1.70 22.84 -3.16
CA PRO A 144 -2.51 24.06 -3.05
C PRO A 144 -3.99 23.80 -2.80
N THR A 145 -4.55 22.73 -3.37
CA THR A 145 -5.97 22.34 -3.26
C THR A 145 -6.25 21.48 -2.03
N ALA A 146 -5.23 20.92 -1.38
CA ALA A 146 -5.40 20.10 -0.18
C ALA A 146 -5.77 20.99 1.02
N PRO A 147 -6.40 20.42 2.08
CA PRO A 147 -6.69 21.17 3.30
C PRO A 147 -5.42 21.79 3.89
N GLY A 148 -5.49 23.09 4.18
CA GLY A 148 -4.36 23.91 4.63
C GLY A 148 -3.38 24.32 3.51
N GLY A 149 -3.74 24.14 2.24
CA GLY A 149 -3.02 24.70 1.10
C GLY A 149 -3.48 26.12 0.76
N SER A 150 -2.70 26.84 -0.04
CA SER A 150 -2.98 28.25 -0.37
C SER A 150 -4.25 28.47 -1.21
N LYS A 151 -4.72 27.47 -1.96
CA LYS A 151 -5.91 27.50 -2.83
C LYS A 151 -7.11 26.76 -2.20
N TYR A 152 -6.97 26.25 -0.98
CA TYR A 152 -8.06 25.54 -0.31
C TYR A 152 -9.27 26.47 -0.12
N GLU A 153 -10.46 25.96 -0.40
CA GLU A 153 -11.76 26.66 -0.23
C GLU A 153 -11.92 28.00 -0.96
N ARG A 154 -11.03 28.35 -1.89
CA ARG A 154 -11.18 29.60 -2.67
C ARG A 154 -12.42 29.61 -3.56
N ASN A 155 -12.75 28.47 -4.15
CA ASN A 155 -13.85 28.31 -5.12
C ASN A 155 -14.75 27.14 -4.71
N LEU A 156 -15.41 27.22 -3.55
CA LEU A 156 -16.44 26.26 -3.19
C LEU A 156 -17.69 26.52 -4.05
N PRO A 157 -18.30 25.50 -4.67
CA PRO A 157 -19.62 25.68 -5.26
C PRO A 157 -20.59 26.14 -4.15
N PRO A 158 -21.52 27.05 -4.45
CA PRO A 158 -22.55 27.42 -3.50
C PRO A 158 -23.31 26.16 -3.05
N ARG A 159 -23.78 26.16 -1.81
CA ARG A 159 -24.68 25.09 -1.35
C ARG A 159 -25.98 25.20 -2.13
N ASP A 160 -26.47 24.07 -2.63
CA ASP A 160 -27.79 23.96 -3.23
C ASP A 160 -28.84 24.12 -2.11
N LEU A 161 -29.17 25.36 -1.78
CA LEU A 161 -30.28 25.69 -0.90
C LEU A 161 -31.56 25.70 -1.74
N PRO A 162 -32.68 25.13 -1.24
CA PRO A 162 -33.96 25.39 -1.86
C PRO A 162 -34.20 26.90 -1.81
N TYR A 163 -34.52 27.50 -2.96
CA TYR A 163 -34.99 28.88 -3.00
C TYR A 163 -36.22 28.97 -2.10
N ALA A 164 -36.27 29.96 -1.20
CA ALA A 164 -37.48 30.19 -0.41
C ALA A 164 -38.65 30.43 -1.39
N ASP A 165 -39.75 29.70 -1.23
CA ASP A 165 -40.95 29.95 -2.02
C ASP A 165 -41.29 31.44 -1.97
N ALA A 166 -41.69 32.00 -3.12
CA ALA A 166 -42.01 33.41 -3.22
C ALA A 166 -43.02 33.80 -2.11
N PRO A 167 -42.85 34.95 -1.43
CA PRO A 167 -43.74 35.34 -0.34
C PRO A 167 -45.16 35.45 -0.89
N GLY A 168 -46.03 34.50 -0.52
CA GLY A 168 -47.43 34.46 -0.98
C GLY A 168 -47.92 33.13 -1.58
N ALA A 169 -47.08 32.10 -1.70
CA ALA A 169 -47.55 30.76 -2.01
C ALA A 169 -48.01 30.05 -0.72
N HIS A 170 -49.30 30.14 -0.38
CA HIS A 170 -49.98 29.33 0.63
C HIS A 170 -51.29 28.79 0.07
#